data_AF-A0A5A7ZL84-F1
#
_entry.id   AF-A0A5A7ZL84-F1
#
_cell.length_a   1.000
_cell.length_b   1.000
_cell.length_c   1.000
_cell.angle_alpha   90.00
_cell.angle_beta   90.00
_cell.angle_gamma   90.00
#
_symmetry.space_group_name_H-M   'P 1'
#
loop_
_entity.id
_entity.type
_entity.pdbx_description
1 polymer ?
#
loop_
_entity_poly.entity_id
_entity_poly.type
_entity_poly.pdbx_seq_one_letter_code
_entity_poly.pdbx_strand_id
1 'polypeptide(L)'
;MRTPAPATVRPATAALWAHAVREAGAPVDLAVVRALRGDPETARRYRTLLAGQAVAHAPLAIAASDGDLAARRVGPFVLEVVPADGDAPPLLVIRGGGDRPVRALEVSLGDDAVRLALPPPVEGAIVIALDPEVPEADRLGQLLRDPAAAVFLL
;
A
#
# COMPACT_ATOMS: atom_id res chain seq x y z
N MET A 1 37.24 -21.91 2.83
CA MET A 1 36.52 -21.90 1.55
C MET A 1 35.30 -21.01 1.70
N ARG A 2 35.24 -19.87 0.99
CA ARG A 2 34.04 -19.01 0.97
C ARG A 2 33.08 -19.58 -0.07
N THR A 3 31.91 -20.07 0.36
CA THR A 3 30.82 -20.46 -0.53
C THR A 3 30.43 -19.25 -1.39
N PRO A 4 30.38 -19.36 -2.73
CA PRO A 4 29.89 -18.26 -3.55
C PRO A 4 28.44 -17.95 -3.14
N ALA A 5 28.14 -16.67 -2.94
CA ALA A 5 26.78 -16.24 -2.66
C ALA A 5 25.87 -16.72 -3.83
N PRO A 6 24.70 -17.31 -3.55
CA PRO A 6 23.81 -17.75 -4.61
C PRO A 6 23.46 -16.55 -5.48
N ALA A 7 23.57 -16.71 -6.81
CA ALA A 7 23.14 -15.69 -7.75
C ALA A 7 21.67 -15.37 -7.46
N THR A 8 21.37 -14.11 -7.15
CA THR A 8 20.01 -13.64 -6.93
C THR A 8 19.25 -13.71 -8.24
N VAL A 9 18.48 -14.79 -8.42
CA VAL A 9 17.61 -14.95 -9.59
C VAL A 9 16.52 -13.88 -9.50
N ARG A 10 16.57 -12.92 -10.44
CA ARG A 10 15.56 -11.88 -10.54
C ARG A 10 14.21 -12.50 -10.93
N PRO A 11 13.11 -12.15 -10.25
CA PRO A 11 11.79 -12.65 -10.62
C PRO A 11 11.44 -12.28 -12.06
N ALA A 12 10.83 -13.23 -12.77
CA ALA A 12 10.23 -12.97 -14.07
C ALA A 12 8.97 -12.09 -13.91
N THR A 13 8.58 -11.39 -14.98
CA THR A 13 7.38 -10.53 -14.98
C THR A 13 6.12 -11.30 -14.55
N ALA A 14 5.98 -12.56 -14.96
CA ALA A 14 4.85 -13.39 -14.56
C ALA A 14 4.79 -13.61 -13.03
N ALA A 15 5.93 -13.78 -12.36
CA ALA A 15 5.99 -13.93 -10.91
C ALA A 15 5.64 -12.61 -10.19
N LEU A 16 6.10 -11.47 -10.72
CA LEU A 16 5.71 -10.15 -10.22
C LEU A 16 4.22 -9.88 -10.43
N TRP A 17 3.67 -10.29 -11.58
CA TRP A 17 2.25 -10.17 -11.87
C TRP A 17 1.40 -11.02 -10.93
N ALA A 18 1.76 -12.29 -10.75
CA ALA A 18 1.09 -13.19 -9.80
C ALA A 18 1.12 -12.63 -8.38
N HIS A 19 2.27 -12.06 -7.96
CA HIS A 19 2.36 -11.38 -6.67
C HIS A 19 1.48 -10.12 -6.61
N ALA A 20 1.31 -9.41 -7.72
CA ALA A 20 0.56 -8.16 -7.74
C ALA A 20 -0.96 -8.37 -7.76
N VAL A 21 -1.47 -9.44 -8.38
CA VAL A 21 -2.93 -9.71 -8.47
C VAL A 21 -3.47 -10.57 -7.33
N ARG A 22 -2.60 -11.01 -6.42
CA ARG A 22 -3.02 -11.81 -5.25
C ARG A 22 -4.00 -11.03 -4.37
N GLU A 23 -4.88 -11.77 -3.71
CA GLU A 23 -5.69 -11.22 -2.64
C GLU A 23 -4.80 -10.77 -1.47
N ALA A 24 -5.23 -9.73 -0.76
CA ALA A 24 -4.55 -9.34 0.47
C ALA A 24 -4.70 -10.47 1.51
N GLY A 25 -3.62 -10.77 2.23
CA GLY A 25 -3.57 -11.93 3.15
C GLY A 25 -3.33 -13.28 2.47
N ALA A 26 -3.38 -13.38 1.13
CA ALA A 26 -3.03 -14.62 0.44
C ALA A 26 -1.54 -14.98 0.62
N PRO A 27 -1.18 -16.28 0.55
CA PRO A 27 0.21 -16.73 0.64
C PRO A 27 1.13 -15.98 -0.34
N VAL A 28 2.33 -15.65 0.15
CA VAL A 28 3.33 -14.92 -0.64
C VAL A 28 4.50 -15.83 -1.04
N ASP A 29 4.97 -15.67 -2.27
CA ASP A 29 6.25 -16.25 -2.68
C ASP A 29 7.40 -15.50 -2.01
N LEU A 30 8.09 -16.18 -1.09
CA LEU A 30 9.19 -15.61 -0.32
C LEU A 30 10.39 -15.21 -1.20
N ALA A 31 10.61 -15.87 -2.35
CA ALA A 31 11.66 -15.46 -3.27
C ALA A 31 11.33 -14.11 -3.92
N VAL A 32 10.07 -13.90 -4.30
CA VAL A 32 9.60 -12.60 -4.80
C VAL A 32 9.69 -11.53 -3.71
N VAL A 33 9.23 -11.81 -2.49
CA VAL A 33 9.32 -10.87 -1.36
C VAL A 33 10.77 -10.48 -1.07
N ARG A 34 11.69 -11.44 -1.03
CA ARG A 34 13.12 -11.17 -0.84
C ARG A 34 13.71 -10.34 -1.97
N ALA A 35 13.34 -10.62 -3.22
CA ALA A 35 13.81 -9.85 -4.37
C ALA A 35 13.25 -8.42 -4.36
N LEU A 36 12.01 -8.20 -3.93
CA LEU A 36 11.42 -6.88 -3.77
C LEU A 36 12.16 -6.06 -2.70
N ARG A 37 12.53 -6.68 -1.58
CA ARG A 37 13.30 -6.02 -0.51
C ARG A 37 14.76 -5.78 -0.86
N GLY A 38 15.39 -6.73 -1.56
CA GLY A 38 16.84 -6.74 -1.79
C GLY A 38 17.31 -6.13 -3.11
N ASP A 39 16.44 -5.95 -4.11
CA ASP A 39 16.80 -5.44 -5.44
C ASP A 39 15.93 -4.22 -5.83
N PRO A 40 16.46 -2.99 -5.74
CA PRO A 40 15.74 -1.77 -6.06
C PRO A 40 15.15 -1.75 -7.48
N GLU A 41 15.80 -2.41 -8.45
CA GLU A 41 15.29 -2.50 -9.81
C GLU A 41 14.04 -3.38 -9.87
N THR A 42 14.02 -4.48 -9.13
CA THR A 42 12.84 -5.35 -9.01
C THR A 42 11.68 -4.62 -8.31
N ALA A 43 11.96 -3.89 -7.24
CA ALA A 43 10.96 -3.02 -6.59
C ALA A 43 10.40 -1.94 -7.55
N ARG A 44 11.25 -1.32 -8.37
CA ARG A 44 10.81 -0.34 -9.38
C ARG A 44 9.90 -0.97 -10.43
N ARG A 45 10.27 -2.15 -10.95
CA ARG A 45 9.46 -2.90 -11.92
C ARG A 45 8.10 -3.28 -11.35
N TYR A 46 8.09 -3.75 -10.11
CA TYR A 46 6.85 -4.08 -9.40
C TYR A 46 5.94 -2.86 -9.22
N ARG A 47 6.46 -1.71 -8.74
CA ARG A 47 5.68 -0.48 -8.62
C ARG A 47 5.13 0.02 -9.96
N THR A 48 5.90 -0.14 -11.04
CA THR A 48 5.43 0.18 -12.40
C THR A 48 4.25 -0.70 -12.81
N LEU A 49 4.33 -1.99 -12.50
CA LEU A 49 3.27 -2.96 -12.75
C LEU A 49 2.03 -2.71 -11.89
N LEU A 50 2.19 -2.28 -10.64
CA LEU A 50 1.09 -1.84 -9.79
C LEU A 50 0.42 -0.58 -10.33
N ALA A 51 1.19 0.42 -10.73
CA ALA A 51 0.64 1.65 -11.31
C ALA A 51 -0.21 1.37 -12.55
N GLY A 52 0.21 0.43 -13.40
CA GLY A 52 -0.54 0.04 -14.60
C GLY A 52 -1.87 -0.68 -14.34
N GLN A 53 -2.05 -1.31 -13.17
CA GLN A 53 -3.30 -2.01 -12.84
C GLN A 53 -4.22 -1.22 -11.90
N ALA A 54 -3.65 -0.35 -11.08
CA ALA A 54 -4.36 0.38 -10.04
C ALA A 54 -5.55 1.17 -10.59
N VAL A 55 -6.66 1.20 -9.84
CA VAL A 55 -7.77 2.12 -10.07
C VAL A 55 -7.30 3.56 -9.93
N ALA A 56 -6.42 3.81 -8.96
CA ALA A 56 -5.74 5.10 -8.81
C ALA A 56 -4.40 4.89 -8.10
N HIS A 57 -3.40 5.70 -8.44
CA HIS A 57 -2.09 5.64 -7.80
C HIS A 57 -1.48 7.03 -7.61
N ALA A 58 -0.64 7.16 -6.58
CA ALA A 58 0.16 8.35 -6.31
C ALA A 58 1.61 7.90 -6.05
N PRO A 59 2.57 8.21 -6.95
CA PRO A 59 3.98 7.81 -6.76
C PRO A 59 4.66 8.60 -5.63
N LEU A 60 4.14 9.79 -5.32
CA LEU A 60 4.46 10.62 -4.17
C LEU A 60 3.14 11.16 -3.63
N ALA A 61 2.99 11.20 -2.31
CA ALA A 61 1.79 11.74 -1.70
C ALA A 61 1.88 13.27 -1.64
N ILE A 62 0.96 13.96 -2.32
CA ILE A 62 0.71 15.38 -2.06
C ILE A 62 -0.20 15.44 -0.83
N ALA A 63 0.39 15.77 0.31
CA ALA A 63 -0.36 16.03 1.54
C ALA A 63 -0.95 17.45 1.49
N ALA A 64 -2.26 17.56 1.68
CA ALA A 64 -2.85 18.80 2.16
C ALA A 64 -2.96 18.64 3.68
N SER A 65 -2.32 19.53 4.45
CA SER A 65 -2.40 19.53 5.90
C SER A 65 -2.87 20.90 6.36
N ASP A 66 -4.08 20.92 6.92
CA ASP A 66 -4.72 22.05 7.58
C ASP A 66 -4.68 21.93 9.12
N GLY A 67 -3.80 21.06 9.64
CA GLY A 67 -3.66 20.73 11.07
C GLY A 67 -4.41 19.45 11.45
N ASP A 68 -3.82 18.61 12.30
CA ASP A 68 -4.22 17.27 12.83
C ASP A 68 -4.76 16.20 11.85
N LEU A 69 -5.23 16.60 10.67
CA LEU A 69 -5.74 15.80 9.59
C LEU A 69 -4.67 15.68 8.51
N ALA A 70 -4.29 14.45 8.21
CA ALA A 70 -3.45 14.13 7.07
C ALA A 70 -4.37 13.68 5.91
N ALA A 71 -4.61 14.58 4.95
CA ALA A 71 -5.38 14.28 3.75
C ALA A 71 -4.46 14.13 2.52
N ARG A 72 -4.75 13.13 1.68
CA ARG A 72 -3.99 12.77 0.48
C ARG A 72 -4.92 12.52 -0.69
N ARG A 73 -4.57 13.06 -1.85
CA ARG A 73 -5.28 12.77 -3.10
C ARG A 73 -4.57 11.68 -3.88
N VAL A 74 -5.32 10.65 -4.28
CA VAL A 74 -4.85 9.53 -5.09
C VAL A 74 -5.82 9.37 -6.27
N GLY A 75 -5.49 10.00 -7.40
CA GLY A 75 -6.42 10.11 -8.54
C GLY A 75 -7.74 10.79 -8.15
N PRO A 76 -8.91 10.16 -8.38
CA PRO A 76 -10.21 10.68 -7.97
C PRO A 76 -10.53 10.43 -6.48
N PHE A 77 -9.69 9.70 -5.75
CA PHE A 77 -9.91 9.38 -4.35
C PHE A 77 -9.19 10.35 -3.42
N VAL A 78 -9.78 10.56 -2.25
CA VAL A 78 -9.20 11.28 -1.12
C VAL A 78 -9.06 10.29 0.03
N LEU A 79 -7.84 10.14 0.54
CA LEU A 79 -7.50 9.36 1.73
C LEU A 79 -7.29 10.35 2.86
N GLU A 80 -8.00 10.17 3.97
CA GLU A 80 -7.95 11.04 5.14
C GLU A 80 -7.67 10.18 6.38
N VAL A 81 -6.63 10.53 7.13
CA VAL A 81 -6.38 9.95 8.44
C VAL A 81 -7.01 10.85 9.49
N VAL A 82 -8.09 10.36 10.09
CA VAL A 82 -8.74 10.98 11.24
C VAL A 82 -8.00 10.53 12.50
N PRO A 83 -7.54 11.45 13.35
CA PRO A 83 -6.82 11.11 14.57
C PRO A 83 -7.70 10.30 15.54
N ALA A 84 -7.05 9.66 16.51
CA ALA A 84 -7.73 8.98 17.61
C ALA A 84 -8.61 9.98 18.38
N ASP A 85 -9.78 9.52 18.82
CA ASP A 85 -10.67 10.27 19.71
C ASP A 85 -10.90 9.44 20.99
N GLY A 86 -10.37 9.92 22.11
CA GLY A 86 -10.35 9.18 23.37
C GLY A 86 -9.62 7.83 23.24
N ASP A 87 -10.33 6.75 23.56
CA ASP A 87 -9.82 5.37 23.49
C ASP A 87 -10.00 4.72 22.09
N ALA A 88 -10.59 5.43 21.12
CA ALA A 88 -10.79 4.89 19.78
C ALA A 88 -9.51 5.01 18.93
N PRO A 89 -9.14 3.99 18.13
CA PRO A 89 -7.99 4.07 17.25
C PRO A 89 -8.21 5.11 16.13
N PRO A 90 -7.12 5.66 15.54
CA PRO A 90 -7.22 6.52 14.37
C PRO A 90 -7.93 5.80 13.21
N LEU A 91 -8.62 6.55 12.35
CA LEU A 91 -9.35 5.99 11.21
C LEU A 91 -8.74 6.45 9.89
N LEU A 92 -8.59 5.53 8.94
CA LEU A 92 -8.41 5.85 7.53
C LEU A 92 -9.78 5.89 6.86
N VAL A 93 -10.11 7.04 6.28
CA VAL A 93 -11.31 7.25 5.48
C VAL A 93 -10.91 7.47 4.03
N ILE A 94 -11.43 6.63 3.13
CA ILE A 94 -11.21 6.74 1.68
C ILE A 94 -12.54 7.16 1.06
N ARG A 95 -12.57 8.36 0.47
CA ARG A 95 -13.73 8.93 -0.23
C ARG A 95 -13.43 9.14 -1.71
N GLY A 96 -14.49 9.28 -2.49
CA GLY A 96 -14.42 9.45 -3.94
C GLY A 96 -14.73 8.16 -4.69
N GLY A 97 -14.68 8.23 -6.01
CA GLY A 97 -15.07 7.11 -6.86
C GLY A 97 -14.54 7.24 -8.26
N GLY A 98 -14.19 6.10 -8.85
CA GLY A 98 -14.06 5.90 -10.29
C GLY A 98 -15.00 4.77 -10.71
N ASP A 99 -15.05 4.50 -12.01
CA ASP A 99 -15.97 3.49 -12.58
C ASP A 99 -15.68 2.05 -12.09
N ARG A 100 -14.51 1.81 -11.50
CA ARG A 100 -14.11 0.51 -10.95
C ARG A 100 -14.05 0.55 -9.42
N PRO A 101 -14.55 -0.48 -8.73
CA PRO A 101 -14.45 -0.56 -7.29
C PRO A 101 -13.01 -0.83 -6.85
N VAL A 102 -12.59 -0.19 -5.76
CA VAL A 102 -11.33 -0.51 -5.08
C VAL A 102 -11.58 -1.63 -4.07
N ARG A 103 -10.71 -2.63 -4.08
CA ARG A 103 -10.78 -3.84 -3.23
C ARG A 103 -9.56 -4.02 -2.36
N ALA A 104 -8.43 -3.41 -2.71
CA ALA A 104 -7.24 -3.43 -1.89
C ALA A 104 -6.50 -2.09 -1.92
N LEU A 105 -5.74 -1.85 -0.87
CA LEU A 105 -4.81 -0.74 -0.76
C LEU A 105 -3.41 -1.31 -0.59
N GLU A 106 -2.46 -0.82 -1.38
CA GLU A 106 -1.04 -1.07 -1.17
C GLU A 106 -0.30 0.25 -0.97
N VAL A 107 0.48 0.34 0.11
CA VAL A 107 1.32 1.49 0.42
C VAL A 107 2.75 1.02 0.52
N SER A 108 3.68 1.71 -0.14
CA SER A 108 5.10 1.34 -0.18
C SER A 108 6.02 2.52 0.08
N LEU A 109 7.08 2.29 0.86
CA LEU A 109 8.15 3.25 1.14
C LEU A 109 9.48 2.50 1.21
N GLY A 110 10.38 2.76 0.26
CA GLY A 110 11.66 2.04 0.20
C GLY A 110 11.47 0.54 -0.06
N ASP A 111 11.97 -0.29 0.86
CA ASP A 111 11.85 -1.74 0.88
C ASP A 111 10.63 -2.25 1.69
N ASP A 112 9.88 -1.33 2.30
CA ASP A 112 8.70 -1.65 3.07
C ASP A 112 7.41 -1.44 2.28
N ALA A 113 6.45 -2.35 2.49
CA ALA A 113 5.15 -2.30 1.85
C ALA A 113 4.09 -3.02 2.68
N VAL A 114 2.92 -2.40 2.79
CA VAL A 114 1.73 -2.99 3.42
C VAL A 114 0.63 -3.09 2.37
N ARG A 115 -0.01 -4.27 2.30
CA ARG A 115 -1.18 -4.51 1.45
C ARG A 115 -2.36 -4.97 2.30
N LEU A 116 -3.46 -4.24 2.22
CA LEU A 116 -4.66 -4.48 3.01
C LEU A 116 -5.87 -4.69 2.09
N ALA A 117 -6.75 -5.63 2.45
CA ALA A 117 -8.07 -5.74 1.83
C ALA A 117 -8.95 -4.58 2.32
N LEU A 118 -9.63 -3.91 1.39
CA LEU A 118 -10.57 -2.86 1.73
C LEU A 118 -11.95 -3.45 2.00
N PRO A 119 -12.61 -3.06 3.10
CA PRO A 119 -14.00 -3.41 3.30
C PRO A 119 -14.89 -2.73 2.25
N PRO A 120 -16.13 -3.22 2.05
CA PRO A 120 -17.08 -2.52 1.19
C PRO A 120 -17.34 -1.09 1.72
N PRO A 121 -17.60 -0.13 0.83
CA PRO A 121 -17.91 1.23 1.25
C PRO A 121 -19.25 1.30 1.99
N VAL A 122 -19.30 2.10 3.04
CA VAL A 122 -20.50 2.48 3.79
C VAL A 122 -20.77 3.96 3.51
N GLU A 123 -21.97 4.29 3.04
CA GLU A 123 -22.36 5.67 2.68
C GLU A 123 -21.36 6.37 1.72
N GLY A 124 -20.75 5.62 0.81
CA GLY A 124 -19.80 6.15 -0.17
C GLY A 124 -18.38 6.36 0.35
N ALA A 125 -18.07 5.90 1.57
CA ALA A 125 -16.73 5.92 2.15
C ALA A 125 -16.26 4.52 2.55
N ILE A 126 -14.98 4.22 2.33
CA ILE A 126 -14.34 3.04 2.92
C ILE A 126 -13.67 3.50 4.21
N VAL A 127 -13.96 2.82 5.33
CA VAL A 127 -13.42 3.18 6.64
C VAL A 127 -12.64 2.00 7.21
N ILE A 128 -11.43 2.28 7.70
CA ILE A 128 -10.52 1.28 8.28
C ILE A 128 -9.97 1.83 9.59
N ALA A 129 -10.01 1.02 10.65
CA ALA A 129 -9.30 1.34 11.88
C ALA A 129 -7.79 1.11 11.71
N LEU A 130 -6.99 2.13 12.02
CA LEU A 130 -5.53 2.07 12.09
C LEU A 130 -5.10 1.72 13.52
N ASP A 131 -5.59 0.58 14.01
CA ASP A 131 -5.40 0.13 15.38
C ASP A 131 -3.92 -0.16 15.68
N PRO A 132 -3.30 0.51 16.66
CA PRO A 132 -1.90 0.28 17.03
C PRO A 132 -1.64 -1.14 17.57
N GLU A 133 -2.68 -1.84 18.05
CA GLU A 133 -2.56 -3.23 18.51
C GLU A 133 -2.55 -4.23 17.36
N VAL A 134 -2.91 -3.80 16.14
CA VAL A 134 -2.87 -4.62 14.91
C VAL A 134 -1.65 -4.21 14.08
N PRO A 135 -0.59 -5.04 14.00
CA PRO A 135 0.68 -4.65 13.39
C PRO A 135 0.57 -4.14 11.95
N GLU A 136 -0.26 -4.76 11.10
CA GLU A 136 -0.44 -4.27 9.73
C GLU A 136 -1.15 -2.90 9.67
N ALA A 137 -2.08 -2.63 10.59
CA ALA A 137 -2.85 -1.41 10.65
C ALA A 137 -2.01 -0.24 11.20
N ASP A 138 -1.23 -0.49 12.26
CA ASP A 138 -0.22 0.46 12.76
C ASP A 138 0.77 0.82 11.66
N ARG A 139 1.32 -0.20 10.97
CA ARG A 139 2.32 0.03 9.94
C ARG A 139 1.75 0.80 8.75
N LEU A 140 0.52 0.49 8.34
CA LEU A 140 -0.20 1.26 7.33
C LEU A 140 -0.34 2.73 7.74
N GLY A 141 -0.73 3.00 8.99
CA GLY A 141 -0.85 4.35 9.52
C GLY A 141 0.47 5.11 9.53
N GLN A 142 1.59 4.45 9.85
CA GLN A 142 2.93 5.05 9.78
C GLN A 142 3.31 5.41 8.32
N LEU A 143 3.12 4.49 7.38
CA LEU A 143 3.42 4.73 5.96
C LEU A 143 2.56 5.86 5.37
N LEU A 144 1.27 5.92 5.73
CA LEU A 144 0.35 6.96 5.30
C LEU A 144 0.63 8.35 5.92
N ARG A 145 1.52 8.47 6.90
CA ARG A 145 2.02 9.77 7.38
C ARG A 145 3.23 10.26 6.59
N ASP A 146 4.01 9.36 6.00
CA ASP A 146 5.21 9.71 5.22
C ASP A 146 4.84 10.18 3.80
N PRO A 147 5.14 11.44 3.41
CA PRO A 147 4.76 11.97 2.09
C PRO A 147 5.50 11.28 0.92
N ALA A 148 6.63 10.62 1.18
CA ALA A 148 7.36 9.85 0.18
C ALA A 148 6.77 8.45 -0.07
N ALA A 149 5.80 8.01 0.74
CA ALA A 149 5.14 6.74 0.53
C ALA A 149 4.27 6.78 -0.74
N ALA A 150 4.48 5.81 -1.62
CA ALA A 150 3.65 5.60 -2.80
C ALA A 150 2.40 4.81 -2.42
N VAL A 151 1.25 5.22 -2.96
CA VAL A 151 -0.06 4.65 -2.65
C VAL A 151 -0.71 4.11 -3.92
N PHE A 152 -1.25 2.90 -3.85
CA PHE A 152 -1.95 2.21 -4.93
C PHE A 152 -3.31 1.72 -4.44
N LEU A 153 -4.38 2.16 -5.11
CA LEU A 153 -5.74 1.66 -4.91
C LEU A 153 -6.02 0.64 -6.02
N LEU A 154 -6.28 -0.61 -5.63
CA LEU A 154 -6.34 -1.78 -6.51
C LEU A 154 -7.77 -2.33 -6.61
#